data_AF-A0A084W9X4-F1
#
_entry.id   AF-A0A084W9X4-F1
#
_cell.length_a   1.000
_cell.length_b   1.000
_cell.length_c   1.000
_cell.angle_alpha   90.00
_cell.angle_beta   90.00
_cell.angle_gamma   90.00
#
_symmetry.space_group_name_H-M   'P 1'
#
loop_
_entity.id
_entity.type
_entity.pdbx_description
1 polymer ?
#
loop_
_entity_poly.entity_id
_entity_poly.type
_entity_poly.pdbx_seq_one_letter_code
_entity_poly.pdbx_strand_id
1 'polypeptide(L)'
;MRDLDDKIIYALNTSIPTESFKGQVNAEAKCRELHDQLESGYNYRQEAIKQCIVTCADTVKTLKDKREENREDVAVNKQFKSEQRKV
;
A
#
# COMPACT_ATOMS: atom_id res chain seq x y z
N MET A 1 -9.43 -2.75 -8.49
CA MET A 1 -10.00 -2.43 -7.16
C MET A 1 -11.10 -3.42 -6.82
N ARG A 2 -12.03 -3.72 -7.73
CA ARG A 2 -13.10 -4.74 -7.58
C ARG A 2 -12.62 -6.12 -7.09
N ASP A 3 -11.53 -6.69 -7.61
CA ASP A 3 -11.04 -8.00 -7.15
C ASP A 3 -10.68 -8.09 -5.66
N LEU A 4 -10.22 -6.98 -5.07
CA LEU A 4 -9.91 -6.95 -3.64
C LEU A 4 -11.21 -6.91 -2.83
N ASP A 5 -12.15 -6.04 -3.23
CA ASP A 5 -13.45 -5.91 -2.59
C ASP A 5 -14.24 -7.23 -2.66
N ASP A 6 -14.21 -7.91 -3.81
CA ASP A 6 -14.86 -9.22 -4.00
C ASP A 6 -14.26 -10.29 -3.07
N LYS A 7 -12.95 -10.28 -2.85
CA LYS A 7 -12.28 -11.20 -1.90
C LYS A 7 -12.65 -10.89 -0.45
N ILE A 8 -12.79 -9.61 -0.09
CA ILE A 8 -13.22 -9.19 1.25
C ILE A 8 -14.66 -9.61 1.49
N ILE A 9 -15.56 -9.39 0.52
CA ILE A 9 -16.96 -9.81 0.59
C ILE A 9 -17.06 -11.34 0.72
N TYR A 10 -16.28 -12.09 -0.07
CA TYR A 10 -16.22 -13.54 0.04
C TYR A 10 -15.74 -13.99 1.43
N ALA A 11 -14.67 -13.40 1.96
CA ALA A 11 -14.15 -13.71 3.28
C ALA A 11 -15.16 -13.40 4.39
N LEU A 12 -15.91 -12.30 4.28
CA LEU A 12 -16.97 -11.95 5.20
C LEU A 12 -18.13 -12.97 5.16
N ASN A 13 -18.60 -13.30 3.95
CA ASN A 13 -19.68 -14.26 3.75
C ASN A 13 -19.33 -15.68 4.23
N THR A 14 -18.05 -16.05 4.18
CA THR A 14 -17.57 -17.34 4.71
C THR A 14 -17.28 -17.32 6.21
N SER A 15 -17.11 -16.15 6.81
CA SER A 15 -16.88 -15.99 8.26
C SER A 15 -18.18 -16.07 9.08
N ILE A 16 -19.33 -15.76 8.47
CA ILE A 16 -20.64 -15.83 9.12
C ILE A 16 -21.32 -17.15 8.76
N PRO A 17 -21.50 -18.08 9.70
CA PRO A 17 -22.17 -19.35 9.43
C PRO A 17 -23.64 -19.12 9.09
N THR A 18 -24.16 -19.93 8.18
CA THR A 18 -25.61 -20.00 7.96
C THR A 18 -26.30 -20.55 9.22
N GLU A 19 -27.60 -20.29 9.35
CA GLU A 19 -28.37 -20.62 10.55
C GLU A 19 -28.26 -22.09 10.98
N SER A 20 -28.16 -23.00 10.00
CA SER A 20 -27.96 -24.44 10.22
C SER A 20 -26.61 -24.82 10.85
N PHE A 21 -25.62 -23.93 10.84
CA PHE A 21 -24.24 -24.15 11.32
C PHE A 21 -23.87 -23.29 12.55
N LYS A 22 -24.84 -22.56 13.13
CA LYS A 22 -24.63 -21.56 14.19
C LYS A 22 -23.95 -22.08 15.47
N GLY A 23 -23.86 -23.39 15.66
CA GLY A 23 -23.16 -24.03 16.80
C GLY A 23 -21.79 -24.62 16.49
N GLN A 24 -21.36 -24.65 15.22
CA GLN A 24 -20.10 -25.28 14.80
C GLN A 24 -18.97 -24.27 14.58
N VAL A 25 -19.30 -22.98 14.42
CA VAL A 25 -18.35 -21.91 14.15
C VAL A 25 -18.58 -20.75 15.11
N ASN A 26 -17.53 -20.33 15.80
CA ASN A 26 -17.55 -19.09 16.57
C ASN A 26 -17.44 -17.90 15.60
N ALA A 27 -18.59 -17.40 15.17
CA ALA A 27 -18.70 -16.28 14.23
C ALA A 27 -17.98 -15.01 14.75
N GLU A 28 -18.06 -14.76 16.06
CA GLU A 28 -17.43 -13.60 16.69
C GLU A 28 -15.90 -13.65 16.56
N ALA A 29 -15.31 -14.82 16.82
CA ALA A 29 -13.88 -15.04 16.66
C ALA A 29 -13.44 -14.89 15.19
N LYS A 30 -14.23 -15.41 14.24
CA LYS A 30 -13.90 -15.32 12.81
C LYS A 30 -14.05 -13.89 12.25
N CYS A 31 -15.08 -13.17 12.67
CA CYS A 31 -15.23 -11.76 12.30
C CYS A 31 -14.11 -10.89 12.88
N ARG A 32 -13.65 -11.15 14.11
CA ARG A 32 -12.46 -10.50 14.67
C ARG A 32 -11.20 -10.79 13.88
N GLU A 33 -10.96 -12.06 13.56
CA GLU A 33 -9.80 -12.47 12.76
C GLU A 33 -9.78 -11.75 11.40
N LEU A 34 -10.93 -11.69 10.72
CA LEU A 34 -11.06 -10.96 9.45
C LEU A 34 -10.81 -9.46 9.61
N HIS A 35 -11.37 -8.85 10.67
CA HIS A 35 -11.15 -7.44 10.98
C HIS A 35 -9.66 -7.14 11.18
N ASP A 36 -8.95 -7.93 11.98
CA ASP A 36 -7.53 -7.74 12.28
C ASP A 36 -6.66 -7.89 11.02
N GLN A 37 -7.02 -8.84 10.14
CA GLN A 37 -6.36 -9.01 8.84
C GLN A 37 -6.57 -7.79 7.94
N LEU A 38 -7.78 -7.23 7.89
CA LEU A 38 -8.09 -6.03 7.11
C LEU A 38 -7.33 -4.83 7.65
N GLU A 39 -7.36 -4.60 8.95
CA GLU A 39 -6.65 -3.49 9.60
C GLU A 39 -5.14 -3.57 9.36
N SER A 40 -4.55 -4.75 9.58
CA SER A 40 -3.12 -4.99 9.29
C SER A 40 -2.78 -4.73 7.83
N GLY A 41 -3.59 -5.23 6.89
CA GLY A 41 -3.41 -5.00 5.46
C GLY A 41 -3.51 -3.52 5.08
N TYR A 42 -4.46 -2.78 5.67
CA TYR A 42 -4.58 -1.34 5.44
C TYR A 42 -3.39 -0.57 6.01
N ASN A 43 -2.94 -0.89 7.22
CA ASN A 43 -1.78 -0.26 7.85
C ASN A 43 -0.51 -0.50 7.03
N TYR A 44 -0.27 -1.75 6.62
CA TYR A 44 0.85 -2.09 5.75
C TYR A 44 0.82 -1.30 4.44
N ARG A 45 -0.35 -1.23 3.79
CA ARG A 45 -0.51 -0.47 2.54
C ARG A 45 -0.23 1.02 2.74
N GLN A 46 -0.74 1.61 3.82
CA GLN A 46 -0.49 3.02 4.14
C GLN A 46 1.00 3.28 4.36
N GLU A 47 1.68 2.41 5.10
CA GLU A 47 3.11 2.56 5.35
C GLU A 47 3.94 2.40 4.08
N ALA A 48 3.65 1.41 3.25
CA ALA A 48 4.31 1.24 1.96
C ALA A 48 4.15 2.45 1.03
N ILE A 49 2.95 3.06 1.01
CA ILE A 49 2.70 4.29 0.23
C ILE A 49 3.52 5.45 0.79
N LYS A 50 3.53 5.68 2.11
CA LYS A 50 4.35 6.73 2.74
C LYS A 50 5.83 6.54 2.42
N GLN A 51 6.33 5.33 2.57
CA GLN A 51 7.74 5.00 2.30
C GLN A 51 8.09 5.24 0.83
N CYS A 52 7.20 4.90 -0.10
CA CYS A 52 7.37 5.20 -1.52
C CYS A 52 7.48 6.70 -1.77
N ILE A 53 6.58 7.50 -1.18
CA ILE A 53 6.60 8.97 -1.29
C ILE A 53 7.92 9.55 -0.77
N VAL A 54 8.35 9.13 0.43
CA VAL A 54 9.62 9.58 1.03
C VAL A 54 10.80 9.20 0.14
N THR A 55 10.86 7.95 -0.33
CA THR A 55 11.95 7.47 -1.19
C THR A 55 12.03 8.27 -2.50
N CYS A 56 10.89 8.56 -3.12
CA CYS A 56 10.83 9.41 -4.31
C CYS A 56 11.30 10.83 -4.02
N ALA A 57 10.85 11.44 -2.91
CA ALA A 57 11.27 12.78 -2.50
C ALA A 57 12.78 12.86 -2.23
N ASP A 58 13.34 11.87 -1.54
CA ASP A 58 14.77 11.78 -1.24
C ASP A 58 15.61 11.59 -2.51
N THR A 59 15.10 10.82 -3.48
CA THR A 59 15.74 10.65 -4.79
C THR A 59 15.80 11.98 -5.54
N VAL A 60 14.68 12.73 -5.59
CA VAL A 60 14.63 14.05 -6.23
C VAL A 60 15.55 15.04 -5.51
N LYS A 61 15.58 15.03 -4.17
CA LYS A 61 16.48 15.87 -3.38
C LYS A 61 17.95 15.57 -3.67
N THR A 62 18.33 14.30 -3.66
CA THR A 62 19.70 13.85 -3.95
C THR A 62 20.14 14.27 -5.36
N LEU A 63 19.27 14.13 -6.36
CA LEU A 63 19.56 14.57 -7.73
C LEU A 63 19.63 16.10 -7.86
N LYS A 64 18.84 16.84 -7.09
CA LYS A 64 18.94 18.30 -7.00
C LYS A 64 20.29 18.72 -6.45
N ASP A 65 20.72 18.13 -5.34
CA ASP A 65 21.98 18.47 -4.68
C ASP A 65 23.18 18.18 -5.62
N LYS A 66 23.20 17.01 -6.27
CA LYS A 66 24.20 16.67 -7.30
C LYS A 66 24.22 17.63 -8.49
N ARG A 67 23.05 18.13 -8.90
CA ARG A 67 22.95 19.12 -9.99
C ARG A 67 23.53 20.47 -9.58
N GLU A 68 23.39 20.87 -8.32
CA GLU A 68 23.98 22.12 -7.83
C GLU A 68 25.51 22.02 -7.74
N GLU A 69 26.07 20.84 -7.48
CA GLU A 69 27.51 20.57 -7.51
C GLU A 69 28.10 20.65 -8.93
N ASN A 70 27.36 20.18 -9.95
CA ASN A 70 27.78 20.26 -11.35
C ASN A 70 26.58 20.49 -12.29
N ARG A 71 26.32 21.75 -12.63
CA ARG A 71 25.16 22.15 -13.43
C ARG A 71 25.21 21.74 -14.90
N GLU A 72 26.40 21.48 -15.43
CA GLU A 72 26.61 21.09 -16.84
C GLU A 72 26.51 19.58 -17.04
N ASP A 73 26.35 18.78 -15.97
CA ASP A 73 26.15 17.34 -16.08
C ASP A 73 24.79 17.02 -16.72
N VAL A 74 24.83 16.72 -18.02
CA VAL A 74 23.66 16.39 -18.84
C VAL A 74 22.95 15.13 -18.32
N ALA A 75 23.69 14.16 -17.77
CA ALA A 75 23.11 12.92 -17.25
C ALA A 75 22.30 13.18 -15.99
N VAL A 76 22.87 13.91 -15.02
CA VAL A 76 22.19 14.30 -13.78
C VAL A 76 20.96 15.15 -14.09
N ASN A 77 21.07 16.10 -15.03
CA ASN A 77 19.96 16.94 -15.46
C ASN A 77 18.81 16.13 -16.09
N LYS A 78 19.12 15.15 -16.93
CA LYS A 78 18.12 14.26 -17.54
C LYS A 78 17.43 13.42 -16.49
N GLN A 79 18.20 12.85 -15.56
CA GLN A 79 17.69 11.97 -14.51
C GLN A 79 16.81 12.75 -13.52
N PHE A 80 17.24 13.94 -13.10
CA PHE A 80 16.46 14.84 -12.25
C PHE A 80 15.09 15.18 -12.88
N LYS A 81 15.08 15.61 -14.15
CA LYS A 81 13.83 15.92 -14.86
C LYS A 81 12.94 14.69 -15.07
N SER A 82 13.52 13.49 -15.16
CA SER A 82 12.76 12.24 -15.27
C SER A 82 12.08 11.90 -13.96
N GLU A 83 12.81 11.95 -12.85
CA GLU A 83 12.27 11.68 -11.51
C GLU A 83 11.18 12.68 -11.10
N GLN A 84 11.33 13.96 -11.43
CA GLN A 84 10.31 14.98 -11.18
C GLN A 84 8.98 14.75 -11.93
N ARG A 85 8.99 13.94 -13.00
CA ARG A 85 7.84 13.70 -13.87
C ARG A 85 7.20 12.31 -13.67
N LYS A 86 7.68 11.54 -12.69
CA LYS A 86 6.99 10.31 -12.30
C LYS A 86 5.68 10.70 -11.60
N VAL A 87 4.59 10.58 -12.35
CA VAL A 87 3.19 10.71 -11.88
C VAL A 87 2.52 9.38 -12.13
#